data_AF-A0A550GUB9-F1
#
_entry.id   AF-A0A550GUB9-F1
#
_cell.length_a   1.000
_cell.length_b   1.000
_cell.length_c   1.000
_cell.angle_alpha   90.00
_cell.angle_beta   90.00
_cell.angle_gamma   90.00
#
_symmetry.space_group_name_H-M   'P 1'
#
loop_
_entity.id
_entity.type
_entity.pdbx_description
1 polymer ?
#
loop_
_entity_poly.entity_id
_entity_poly.type
_entity_poly.pdbx_seq_one_letter_code
_entity_poly.pdbx_strand_id
1 'polypeptide(L)'
;MFNEILETIKKNKKQGNFFYPFYTEYCISNLPDLILHLFNIKTQRQASKNKGFHKKIEISNINKIVLFILDGLGLNQLLYHKKDRIFFDNFNKKGCFFP
;
A
#
# COMPACT_ATOMS: atom_id res chain seq x y z
N MET A 1 11.50 0.00 -5.38
CA MET A 1 10.11 0.13 -4.88
C MET A 1 9.98 0.11 -3.37
N PHE A 2 10.12 -1.02 -2.63
CA PHE A 2 10.03 -0.95 -1.16
C PHE A 2 11.06 0.02 -0.56
N ASN A 3 12.29 0.00 -1.07
CA ASN A 3 13.31 0.96 -0.67
C ASN A 3 12.94 2.41 -1.05
N GLU A 4 12.27 2.65 -2.17
CA GLU A 4 11.79 4.01 -2.54
C GLU A 4 10.67 4.49 -1.62
N ILE A 5 9.80 3.58 -1.19
CA ILE A 5 8.73 3.87 -0.23
C ILE A 5 9.33 4.15 1.14
N LEU A 6 10.34 3.40 1.57
CA LEU A 6 11.12 3.72 2.77
C LEU A 6 11.74 5.10 2.69
N GLU A 7 12.36 5.47 1.55
CA GLU A 7 12.91 6.80 1.37
C GLU A 7 11.83 7.88 1.38
N THR A 8 10.64 7.59 0.82
CA THR A 8 9.48 8.50 0.88
C THR A 8 8.99 8.69 2.31
N ILE A 9 8.84 7.59 3.07
CA ILE A 9 8.42 7.63 4.48
C ILE A 9 9.47 8.38 5.32
N LYS A 10 10.77 8.10 5.13
CA LYS A 10 11.87 8.81 5.79
C LYS A 10 11.87 10.29 5.48
N LYS A 11 11.70 10.67 4.20
CA LYS A 11 11.63 12.08 3.77
C LYS A 11 10.43 12.82 4.37
N ASN A 12 9.31 12.12 4.52
CA ASN A 12 8.09 12.68 5.10
C ASN A 12 8.07 12.67 6.63
N LYS A 13 9.13 12.18 7.27
CA LYS A 13 9.34 12.31 8.71
C LYS A 13 9.60 13.79 9.03
N LYS A 14 8.56 14.56 9.36
CA LYS A 14 8.72 15.91 9.90
C LYS A 14 9.46 15.82 11.25
N GLN A 15 10.31 16.82 11.54
CA GLN A 15 11.21 16.89 12.71
C GLN A 15 10.61 16.19 13.96
N GLY A 16 11.24 15.09 14.41
CA GLY A 16 10.81 14.32 15.57
C GLY A 16 10.87 12.80 15.38
N ASN A 17 10.34 12.04 16.34
CA ASN A 17 10.31 10.57 16.36
C ASN A 17 9.04 9.94 15.76
N PHE A 18 8.07 10.76 15.34
CA PHE A 18 6.75 10.28 14.92
C PHE A 18 6.52 10.42 13.42
N PHE A 19 5.76 9.47 12.86
CA PHE A 19 5.22 9.54 11.51
C PHE A 19 3.76 9.96 11.59
N TYR A 20 3.37 10.97 10.83
CA TYR A 20 1.96 11.30 10.68
C TYR A 20 1.33 10.43 9.60
N PRO A 21 0.14 9.85 9.85
CA PRO A 21 -0.58 9.05 8.87
C PRO A 21 -1.01 9.91 7.67
N PHE A 22 -0.90 9.35 6.46
CA PHE A 22 -1.32 9.98 5.21
C PHE A 22 -2.83 9.79 4.97
N TYR A 23 -3.67 10.25 5.89
CA TYR A 23 -5.13 9.99 5.84
C TYR A 23 -5.84 10.50 4.58
N THR A 24 -5.24 11.44 3.86
CA THR A 24 -5.80 11.97 2.61
C THR A 24 -5.47 11.11 1.38
N GLU A 25 -4.41 10.30 1.45
CA GLU A 25 -3.84 9.59 0.30
C GLU A 25 -3.88 8.06 0.47
N TYR A 26 -3.64 7.56 1.68
CA TYR A 26 -3.46 6.14 2.00
C TYR A 26 -4.26 5.74 3.26
N CYS A 27 -5.55 6.09 3.30
CA CYS A 27 -6.44 5.70 4.38
C CYS A 27 -7.24 4.44 4.03
N ILE A 28 -7.60 3.67 5.06
CA ILE A 28 -8.54 2.53 4.95
C ILE A 28 -9.87 3.00 4.32
N SER A 29 -10.30 4.24 4.60
CA SER A 29 -11.51 4.81 3.98
C SER A 29 -11.41 5.04 2.47
N ASN A 30 -10.20 4.97 1.89
CA ASN A 30 -9.98 5.02 0.44
C ASN A 30 -10.05 3.64 -0.23
N LEU A 31 -10.06 2.54 0.54
CA LEU A 31 -10.10 1.17 -0.01
C LEU A 31 -11.34 0.87 -0.84
N PRO A 32 -12.58 1.29 -0.47
CA PRO A 32 -13.76 1.02 -1.28
C PRO A 32 -13.63 1.57 -2.70
N ASP A 33 -13.19 2.83 -2.84
CA ASP A 33 -13.01 3.46 -4.15
C ASP A 33 -11.91 2.76 -4.97
N LEU A 34 -10.81 2.34 -4.31
CA LEU A 34 -9.73 1.58 -4.95
C LEU A 34 -10.23 0.23 -5.49
N ILE A 35 -11.06 -0.48 -4.71
CA ILE A 35 -11.66 -1.76 -5.10
C ILE A 35 -12.59 -1.58 -6.30
N LEU A 36 -13.44 -0.55 -6.28
CA LEU A 36 -14.35 -0.29 -7.40
C LEU A 36 -13.58 0.07 -8.68
N HIS A 37 -12.51 0.86 -8.55
CA HIS A 37 -11.61 1.19 -9.66
C HIS A 37 -10.92 -0.05 -10.25
N LEU A 38 -10.51 -1.00 -9.40
CA LEU A 38 -9.98 -2.30 -9.82
C LEU A 38 -10.96 -3.10 -10.68
N PHE A 39 -12.27 -2.95 -10.48
CA PHE A 39 -13.28 -3.61 -11.31
C PHE A 39 -13.78 -2.72 -12.46
N ASN A 40 -13.07 -1.64 -12.79
CA ASN A 40 -13.49 -0.62 -13.78
C ASN A 40 -14.88 -0.01 -13.49
N ILE A 41 -15.30 0.04 -12.22
CA ILE A 41 -16.54 0.68 -11.80
C ILE A 41 -16.25 2.15 -11.51
N LYS A 42 -16.99 3.07 -12.14
CA LYS A 42 -16.84 4.51 -11.94
C LYS A 42 -17.21 4.91 -10.50
N THR A 43 -16.32 5.63 -9.84
CA THR A 43 -16.55 6.21 -8.50
C THR A 43 -16.60 7.74 -8.57
N GLN A 44 -17.33 8.37 -7.65
CA GLN A 44 -17.38 9.84 -7.57
C GLN A 44 -16.07 10.42 -7.02
N ARG A 45 -15.41 9.70 -6.13
CA ARG A 45 -14.09 10.03 -5.62
C ARG A 45 -13.06 9.49 -6.61
N GLN A 46 -12.10 10.30 -7.04
CA GLN A 46 -10.94 9.78 -7.76
C GLN A 46 -10.28 8.76 -6.83
N ALA A 47 -10.40 7.47 -7.16
CA ALA A 47 -9.62 6.43 -6.51
C ALA A 47 -8.19 6.95 -6.48
N SER A 48 -7.66 7.08 -5.26
CA SER A 48 -6.35 7.64 -4.90
C SER A 48 -5.40 7.73 -6.08
N LYS A 49 -4.75 8.90 -6.28
CA LYS A 49 -3.73 9.21 -7.31
C LYS A 49 -2.46 8.32 -7.22
N ASN A 50 -2.61 7.05 -6.91
CA ASN A 50 -1.62 6.01 -6.79
C ASN A 50 -1.17 5.57 -8.18
N LYS A 51 -0.41 6.47 -8.83
CA LYS A 51 0.24 6.27 -10.13
C LYS A 51 1.09 4.99 -10.23
N GLY A 52 1.34 4.30 -9.11
CA GLY A 52 2.09 3.04 -9.04
C GLY A 52 1.23 1.77 -9.05
N PHE A 53 -0.08 1.83 -8.77
CA PHE A 53 -0.90 0.63 -8.58
C PHE A 53 -1.05 -0.20 -9.86
N HIS A 54 -1.19 0.47 -10.99
CA HIS A 54 -1.37 -0.15 -12.31
C HIS A 54 -0.06 -0.71 -12.92
N LYS A 55 1.10 -0.51 -12.30
CA LYS A 55 2.40 -0.83 -12.94
C LYS A 55 2.81 -2.30 -12.87
N LYS A 56 2.20 -3.11 -11.99
CA LYS A 56 2.60 -4.51 -11.76
C LYS A 56 1.45 -5.51 -11.76
N ILE A 57 0.22 -5.04 -11.55
CA ILE A 57 -0.94 -5.91 -11.40
C ILE A 57 -1.77 -5.78 -12.67
N GLU A 58 -1.90 -6.88 -13.40
CA GLU A 58 -2.83 -6.99 -14.51
C GLU A 58 -4.26 -7.05 -13.95
N ILE A 59 -5.01 -5.97 -14.13
CA ILE A 59 -6.32 -5.78 -13.51
C ILE A 59 -7.41 -6.57 -14.25
N SER A 60 -7.26 -6.80 -15.55
CA SER A 60 -8.23 -7.46 -16.43
C SER A 60 -8.63 -8.87 -15.98
N ASN A 61 -7.82 -9.54 -15.16
CA ASN A 61 -8.05 -10.92 -14.72
C ASN A 61 -8.47 -11.06 -13.24
N ILE A 62 -8.75 -9.94 -12.56
CA ILE A 62 -9.15 -9.97 -11.14
C ILE A 62 -10.67 -10.20 -11.03
N ASN A 63 -11.08 -11.29 -10.39
CA ASN A 63 -12.49 -11.60 -10.11
C ASN A 63 -12.82 -11.71 -8.61
N LYS A 64 -11.81 -11.64 -7.74
CA LYS A 64 -11.94 -11.77 -6.28
C LYS A 64 -10.91 -10.89 -5.60
N ILE A 65 -11.33 -10.19 -4.56
CA ILE A 65 -10.46 -9.41 -3.69
C ILE A 65 -10.54 -9.98 -2.27
N VAL A 66 -9.38 -10.17 -1.66
CA VAL A 66 -9.25 -10.54 -0.25
C VAL A 66 -8.54 -9.41 0.46
N LEU A 67 -9.17 -8.80 1.46
CA LEU A 67 -8.60 -7.73 2.27
C LEU A 67 -8.13 -8.29 3.61
N PHE A 68 -6.85 -8.11 3.90
CA PHE A 68 -6.27 -8.40 5.21
C PHE A 68 -5.96 -7.08 5.93
N ILE A 69 -6.53 -6.89 7.12
CA ILE A 69 -6.19 -5.78 8.02
C ILE A 69 -5.40 -6.38 9.18
N LEU A 70 -4.17 -5.89 9.36
CA LEU A 70 -3.24 -6.37 10.39
C LEU A 70 -3.00 -5.24 11.37
N ASP A 71 -3.73 -5.25 12.48
CA ASP A 71 -3.56 -4.25 13.53
C ASP A 71 -2.19 -4.41 14.21
N GLY A 72 -1.56 -3.28 14.57
CA GLY A 72 -0.23 -3.24 15.17
C GLY A 72 0.94 -3.64 14.26
N LEU A 73 0.71 -4.01 12.98
CA LEU A 73 1.79 -4.29 12.03
C LEU A 73 2.36 -3.00 11.44
N GLY A 74 3.24 -2.36 12.20
CA GLY A 74 3.93 -1.13 11.79
C GLY A 74 5.13 -1.36 10.87
N LEU A 75 5.69 -0.25 10.37
CA LEU A 75 6.85 -0.27 9.48
C LEU A 75 8.07 -0.95 10.11
N ASN A 76 8.30 -0.73 11.41
CA ASN A 76 9.45 -1.29 12.12
C ASN A 76 9.35 -2.82 12.20
N GLN A 77 8.16 -3.35 12.47
CA GLN A 77 7.89 -4.79 12.50
C GLN A 77 8.10 -5.40 11.11
N LEU A 78 7.64 -4.71 10.07
CA LEU A 78 7.80 -5.17 8.69
C LEU A 78 9.27 -5.13 8.24
N LEU A 79 10.05 -4.14 8.66
CA LEU A 79 11.49 -4.06 8.41
C LEU A 79 12.25 -5.16 9.15
N TYR A 80 11.93 -5.39 10.42
CA TYR A 80 12.58 -6.39 11.26
C TYR A 80 12.36 -7.80 10.70
N HIS A 81 11.14 -8.13 10.28
CA HIS A 81 10.80 -9.47 9.79
C HIS A 81 10.99 -9.67 8.28
N LYS A 82 11.46 -8.65 7.54
CA LYS A 82 11.56 -8.70 6.09
C LYS A 82 12.43 -9.85 5.59
N LYS A 83 13.53 -10.15 6.29
CA LYS A 83 14.51 -11.18 5.89
C LYS A 83 14.12 -12.60 6.30
N ASP A 84 13.29 -12.75 7.34
CA ASP A 84 13.07 -14.05 7.99
C ASP A 84 11.73 -14.69 7.65
N ARG A 85 10.93 -14.05 6.79
CA ARG A 85 9.59 -14.53 6.43
C ARG A 85 9.39 -14.51 4.92
N ILE A 86 9.30 -15.70 4.35
CA ILE A 86 8.96 -15.97 2.93
C ILE A 86 7.73 -15.16 2.47
N PHE A 87 6.77 -14.95 3.37
CA PHE A 87 5.57 -14.15 3.09
C PHE A 87 5.89 -12.72 2.62
N PHE A 88 6.65 -11.94 3.41
CA PHE A 88 6.96 -10.54 3.07
C PHE A 88 7.89 -10.44 1.86
N ASP A 89 8.77 -11.43 1.70
CA ASP A 89 9.72 -11.48 0.60
C ASP A 89 9.01 -11.74 -0.74
N ASN A 90 8.04 -12.66 -0.77
CA ASN A 90 7.16 -12.89 -1.92
C ASN A 90 6.29 -11.67 -2.23
N PHE A 91 5.75 -11.02 -1.20
CA PHE A 91 4.96 -9.80 -1.37
C PHE A 91 5.80 -8.67 -1.98
N ASN A 92 7.06 -8.51 -1.57
CA ASN A 92 7.98 -7.49 -2.11
C ASN A 92 8.35 -7.76 -3.58
N LYS A 93 8.48 -9.03 -3.97
CA LYS A 93 8.79 -9.41 -5.36
C LYS A 93 7.60 -9.17 -6.29
N LYS A 94 6.43 -9.73 -5.94
CA LYS A 94 5.27 -9.81 -6.84
C LYS A 94 4.21 -8.72 -6.60
N GLY A 95 4.14 -8.18 -5.39
CA GLY A 95 3.13 -7.20 -5.00
C GLY A 95 3.54 -5.75 -5.25
N CYS A 96 2.62 -4.87 -4.89
CA CYS A 96 2.81 -3.43 -4.80
C CYS A 96 2.80 -2.99 -3.33
N PHE A 97 3.68 -2.06 -2.98
CA PHE A 97 3.73 -1.44 -1.66
C PHE A 97 3.36 0.04 -1.80
N PHE A 98 2.74 0.59 -0.77
CA PHE A 98 2.39 2.00 -0.64
C PHE A 98 2.69 2.47 0.79
N PRO A 99 3.08 3.74 0.99
CA PRO A 99 3.38 4.32 2.30
C PRO A 99 2.14 4.55 3.17
#